data_AF-A0ABD3V2U6-F1
#
_entry.id   AF-A0ABD3V2U6-F1
#
_cell.length_a   1.000
_cell.length_b   1.000
_cell.length_c   1.000
_cell.angle_alpha   90.00
_cell.angle_beta   90.00
_cell.angle_gamma   90.00
#
_symmetry.space_group_name_H-M   'P 1'
#
loop_
_entity.id
_entity.type
_entity.pdbx_description
1 polymer ?
#
loop_
_entity_poly.entity_id
_entity_poly.type
_entity_poly.pdbx_seq_one_letter_code
_entity_poly.pdbx_strand_id
1 'polypeptide(L)'
;MNHARLCIALATVCGKALRKMLLDNVPIPYRDIYKAILGNQAKLIGARGRPLLSQDQINLVFSDPLGQQTGTLETFDVSLLYTLIRNVSTVQAPITGWGIIPQPSDKSPGASVERIRSYRNRISGHSPDAKINSQHFEDYWQNLKDELHDIEVVFNSQVYSTELEKQKRQVISIFNAC
;
A
#
# COMPACT_ATOMS: atom_id res chain seq x y z
N MET A 1 -6.65 -20.89 -2.77
CA MET A 1 -6.05 -20.55 -1.47
C MET A 1 -4.90 -19.55 -1.55
N ASN A 2 -3.90 -19.78 -2.41
CA ASN A 2 -2.74 -18.88 -2.56
C ASN A 2 -3.11 -17.42 -2.88
N HIS A 3 -4.10 -17.21 -3.75
CA HIS A 3 -4.61 -15.87 -4.07
C HIS A 3 -5.14 -15.12 -2.84
N ALA A 4 -6.03 -15.74 -2.06
CA ALA A 4 -6.56 -15.15 -0.84
C ALA A 4 -5.45 -14.81 0.17
N ARG A 5 -4.44 -15.67 0.32
CA ARG A 5 -3.28 -15.41 1.20
C ARG A 5 -2.51 -14.15 0.77
N LEU A 6 -2.28 -13.98 -0.53
CA LEU A 6 -1.64 -12.78 -1.06
C LEU A 6 -2.51 -11.54 -0.88
N CYS A 7 -3.82 -11.63 -1.10
CA CYS A 7 -4.75 -10.54 -0.83
C CYS A 7 -4.73 -10.11 0.65
N ILE A 8 -4.68 -11.08 1.57
CA ILE A 8 -4.56 -10.81 3.02
C ILE A 8 -3.22 -10.14 3.32
N ALA A 9 -2.11 -10.63 2.79
CA ALA A 9 -0.78 -10.04 2.98
C ALA A 9 -0.71 -8.58 2.48
N LEU A 10 -1.33 -8.29 1.33
CA LEU A 10 -1.46 -6.95 0.79
C LEU A 10 -2.31 -6.04 1.68
N ALA A 11 -3.50 -6.50 2.08
CA ALA A 11 -4.42 -5.70 2.89
C ALA A 11 -3.90 -5.42 4.31
N THR A 12 -3.15 -6.36 4.88
CA THR A 12 -2.69 -6.30 6.27
C THR A 12 -1.27 -5.73 6.36
N VAL A 13 -0.25 -6.53 6.05
CA VAL A 13 1.15 -6.18 6.27
C VAL A 13 1.59 -5.04 5.36
N CYS A 14 1.28 -5.11 4.07
CA CYS A 14 1.63 -4.03 3.13
C CYS A 14 0.84 -2.76 3.44
N GLY A 15 -0.45 -2.89 3.79
CA GLY A 15 -1.26 -1.77 4.28
C GLY A 15 -0.62 -1.05 5.47
N LYS A 16 -0.16 -1.79 6.49
CA LYS A 16 0.54 -1.23 7.66
C LYS A 16 1.84 -0.51 7.28
N ALA A 17 2.65 -1.13 6.42
CA ALA A 17 3.91 -0.53 5.96
C ALA A 17 3.67 0.78 5.19
N LEU A 18 2.69 0.79 4.29
CA LEU A 18 2.32 1.99 3.53
C LEU A 18 1.69 3.08 4.40
N ARG A 19 0.88 2.72 5.41
CA ARG A 19 0.37 3.68 6.40
C ARG A 19 1.50 4.35 7.17
N LYS A 20 2.49 3.58 7.64
CA LYS A 20 3.66 4.15 8.31
C LYS A 20 4.47 5.05 7.37
N MET A 21 4.67 4.63 6.12
CA MET A 21 5.29 5.48 5.10
C MET A 21 4.57 6.81 4.92
N LEU A 22 3.24 6.79 4.85
CA LEU A 22 2.44 8.00 4.73
C LEU A 22 2.58 8.91 5.97
N LEU A 23 2.53 8.34 7.17
CA LEU A 23 2.62 9.05 8.44
C LEU A 23 4.00 9.69 8.70
N ASP A 24 5.07 9.00 8.35
CA ASP A 24 6.44 9.48 8.59
C ASP A 24 6.91 10.50 7.52
N ASN A 25 6.18 10.63 6.41
CA ASN A 25 6.53 11.50 5.28
C ASN A 25 5.50 12.61 5.05
N VAL A 26 4.94 13.17 6.12
CA VAL A 26 4.01 14.30 6.01
C VAL A 26 4.76 15.59 5.65
N PRO A 27 4.34 16.34 4.60
CA PRO A 27 5.01 17.57 4.23
C PRO A 27 4.88 18.67 5.29
N ILE A 28 5.91 19.49 5.40
CA ILE A 28 5.84 20.79 6.04
C ILE A 28 5.11 21.74 5.06
N PRO A 29 4.13 22.56 5.51
CA PRO A 29 3.84 22.95 6.89
C PRO A 29 2.78 22.12 7.62
N TYR A 30 2.18 21.11 6.99
CA TYR A 30 1.01 20.43 7.54
C TYR A 30 1.29 19.75 8.89
N ARG A 31 2.43 19.04 9.02
CA ARG A 31 2.85 18.24 10.20
C ARG A 31 1.83 17.22 10.73
N ASP A 32 0.68 17.12 10.08
CA ASP A 32 -0.44 16.23 10.33
C ASP A 32 -0.96 15.76 8.97
N ILE A 33 -1.13 14.44 8.82
CA ILE A 33 -1.50 13.84 7.55
C ILE A 33 -2.91 14.23 7.10
N TYR A 34 -3.85 14.40 8.02
CA TYR A 34 -5.21 14.82 7.67
C TYR A 34 -5.23 16.27 7.17
N LYS A 35 -4.44 17.15 7.78
CA LYS A 35 -4.23 18.51 7.26
C LYS A 35 -3.61 18.49 5.86
N ALA A 36 -2.64 17.61 5.61
CA ALA A 36 -2.03 17.47 4.28
C ALA A 36 -3.03 16.95 3.24
N ILE A 37 -3.88 15.99 3.60
CA ILE A 37 -4.96 15.47 2.75
C ILE A 37 -5.96 16.58 2.41
N LEU A 38 -6.45 17.32 3.42
CA LEU A 38 -7.37 18.44 3.24
C LEU A 38 -6.75 19.56 2.39
N GLY A 39 -5.48 19.90 2.65
CA GLY A 39 -4.74 20.88 1.85
C GLY A 39 -4.58 20.50 0.38
N ASN A 40 -4.65 19.20 0.06
CA ASN A 40 -4.56 18.67 -1.30
C ASN A 40 -5.93 18.24 -1.87
N GLN A 41 -7.05 18.53 -1.19
CA GLN A 41 -8.39 18.06 -1.57
C GLN A 41 -8.73 18.39 -3.01
N ALA A 42 -8.51 19.64 -3.46
CA ALA A 42 -8.82 20.05 -4.83
C ALA A 42 -8.15 19.19 -5.90
N LYS A 43 -6.91 18.73 -5.64
CA LYS A 43 -6.17 17.82 -6.52
C LYS A 43 -6.74 16.40 -6.44
N LEU A 44 -7.04 15.92 -5.24
CA LEU A 44 -7.55 14.56 -5.01
C LEU A 44 -8.94 14.35 -5.63
N ILE A 45 -9.84 15.33 -5.52
CA ILE A 45 -11.20 15.27 -6.06
C ILE A 45 -11.31 15.70 -7.53
N GLY A 46 -10.20 16.12 -8.16
CA GLY A 46 -10.21 16.52 -9.58
C GLY A 46 -10.90 17.87 -9.84
N ALA A 47 -10.82 18.84 -8.93
CA ALA A 47 -11.42 20.16 -9.14
C ALA A 47 -10.90 20.91 -10.40
N ARG A 48 -9.76 20.46 -10.95
CA ARG A 48 -9.14 20.99 -12.17
C ARG A 48 -8.83 19.90 -13.22
N GLY A 49 -9.47 18.74 -13.16
CA GLY A 49 -9.20 17.63 -14.07
C GLY A 49 -9.84 16.31 -13.67
N ARG A 50 -9.25 15.18 -14.10
CA ARG A 50 -9.75 13.87 -13.68
C ARG A 50 -9.47 13.64 -12.18
N PRO A 51 -10.46 13.20 -11.39
CA PRO A 51 -10.24 12.82 -9.99
C PRO A 51 -9.17 11.74 -9.85
N LEU A 52 -8.35 11.85 -8.80
CA LEU A 52 -7.37 10.83 -8.44
C LEU A 52 -7.98 9.73 -7.55
N LEU A 53 -9.04 10.07 -6.83
CA LEU A 53 -9.82 9.17 -5.99
C LEU A 53 -11.14 8.80 -6.69
N SER A 54 -11.60 7.57 -6.50
CA SER A 54 -12.97 7.20 -6.85
C SER A 54 -13.99 7.90 -5.95
N GLN A 55 -15.26 7.93 -6.33
CA GLN A 55 -16.30 8.54 -5.49
C GLN A 55 -16.37 7.88 -4.10
N ASP A 56 -16.23 6.55 -4.03
CA ASP A 56 -16.20 5.82 -2.76
C ASP A 56 -15.00 6.22 -1.89
N GLN A 57 -13.83 6.43 -2.49
CA GLN A 57 -12.64 6.89 -1.77
C GLN A 57 -12.77 8.34 -1.33
N ILE A 58 -13.37 9.22 -2.15
CA ILE A 58 -13.69 10.60 -1.77
C ILE A 58 -14.62 10.58 -0.56
N ASN A 59 -15.66 9.76 -0.61
CA ASN A 59 -16.57 9.60 0.50
C ASN A 59 -15.80 9.07 1.73
N LEU A 60 -15.01 8.02 1.61
CA LEU A 60 -14.25 7.48 2.73
C LEU A 60 -13.28 8.51 3.37
N VAL A 61 -12.67 9.37 2.57
CA VAL A 61 -11.67 10.36 3.02
C VAL A 61 -12.31 11.65 3.53
N PHE A 62 -13.45 12.08 2.96
CA PHE A 62 -14.04 13.40 3.20
C PHE A 62 -15.50 13.37 3.72
N SER A 63 -16.12 12.21 4.01
CA SER A 63 -17.52 12.11 4.45
C SER A 63 -17.78 12.48 5.90
N ASP A 64 -17.19 13.56 6.41
CA ASP A 64 -17.85 14.22 7.54
C ASP A 64 -18.11 15.72 7.31
N PRO A 65 -19.38 16.11 7.11
CA PRO A 65 -19.85 17.49 7.15
C PRO A 65 -19.67 18.19 8.51
N LEU A 66 -19.43 17.45 9.60
CA LEU A 66 -19.26 17.93 10.98
C LEU A 66 -17.80 17.91 11.48
N GLY A 67 -16.85 17.48 10.66
CA GLY A 67 -15.42 17.51 10.97
C GLY A 67 -14.89 16.38 11.88
N GLN A 68 -15.67 15.35 12.17
CA GLN A 68 -15.26 14.10 12.80
C GLN A 68 -14.93 13.02 11.75
N GLN A 69 -13.66 12.63 11.70
CA GLN A 69 -13.21 11.60 10.76
C GLN A 69 -13.99 10.29 10.92
N THR A 70 -14.66 9.84 9.87
CA THR A 70 -15.35 8.53 9.85
C THR A 70 -14.43 7.41 9.37
N GLY A 71 -13.39 7.73 8.57
CA GLY A 71 -12.32 6.81 8.19
C GLY A 71 -11.04 7.09 8.97
N THR A 72 -10.61 6.15 9.81
CA THR A 72 -9.23 6.14 10.30
C THR A 72 -8.31 5.65 9.17
N LEU A 73 -7.04 6.08 9.11
CA LEU A 73 -6.08 5.57 8.11
C LEU A 73 -6.03 4.03 8.05
N GLU A 74 -6.44 3.35 9.12
CA GLU A 74 -6.55 1.89 9.18
C GLU A 74 -7.58 1.30 8.19
N THR A 75 -8.62 2.05 7.82
CA THR A 75 -9.61 1.61 6.83
C THR A 75 -9.14 1.79 5.39
N PHE A 76 -8.00 2.45 5.18
CA PHE A 76 -7.49 2.71 3.84
C PHE A 76 -6.84 1.47 3.25
N ASP A 77 -7.27 1.13 2.04
CA ASP A 77 -6.70 0.05 1.24
C ASP A 77 -5.36 0.46 0.59
N VAL A 78 -4.64 -0.51 0.04
CA VAL A 78 -3.34 -0.27 -0.63
C VAL A 78 -3.49 0.73 -1.79
N SER A 79 -4.62 0.74 -2.50
CA SER A 79 -4.89 1.69 -3.59
C SER A 79 -4.87 3.12 -3.09
N LEU A 80 -5.65 3.39 -2.03
CA LEU A 80 -5.82 4.71 -1.46
C LEU A 80 -4.51 5.17 -0.82
N LEU A 81 -3.85 4.30 -0.06
CA LEU A 81 -2.55 4.59 0.53
C LEU A 81 -1.51 4.94 -0.53
N TYR A 82 -1.43 4.18 -1.62
CA TYR A 82 -0.56 4.50 -2.76
C TYR A 82 -0.86 5.89 -3.34
N THR A 83 -2.14 6.20 -3.60
CA THR A 83 -2.54 7.49 -4.16
C THR A 83 -2.15 8.65 -3.24
N LEU A 84 -2.32 8.48 -1.92
CA LEU A 84 -1.95 9.48 -0.93
C LEU A 84 -0.42 9.64 -0.84
N ILE A 85 0.35 8.55 -0.79
CA ILE A 85 1.83 8.62 -0.80
C ILE A 85 2.32 9.37 -2.02
N ARG A 86 1.85 9.01 -3.22
CA ARG A 86 2.27 9.65 -4.47
C ARG A 86 1.95 11.14 -4.56
N ASN A 87 0.86 11.60 -3.92
CA ASN A 87 0.31 12.93 -4.19
C ASN A 87 0.31 13.90 -3.02
N VAL A 88 0.45 13.39 -1.80
CA VAL A 88 0.32 14.14 -0.54
C VAL A 88 1.57 14.04 0.31
N SER A 89 2.33 12.94 0.26
CA SER A 89 3.53 12.78 1.09
C SER A 89 4.79 13.36 0.44
N THR A 90 5.89 13.39 1.18
CA THR A 90 7.23 13.77 0.70
C THR A 90 8.04 12.61 0.13
N VAL A 91 7.43 11.42 -0.02
CA VAL A 91 8.11 10.26 -0.61
C VAL A 91 8.47 10.57 -2.05
N GLN A 92 9.76 10.51 -2.37
CA GLN A 92 10.24 10.76 -3.72
C GLN A 92 9.79 9.66 -4.68
N ALA A 93 9.49 10.06 -5.91
CA ALA A 93 9.19 9.11 -6.97
C ALA A 93 10.42 8.21 -7.24
N PRO A 94 10.20 6.97 -7.71
CA PRO A 94 11.28 6.19 -8.31
C PRO A 94 11.95 6.96 -9.44
N ILE A 95 13.18 6.59 -9.82
CA ILE A 95 13.90 7.23 -10.94
C ILE A 95 13.08 7.15 -12.25
N THR A 96 12.34 6.05 -12.43
CA THR A 96 11.46 5.83 -13.58
C THR A 96 10.15 6.63 -13.51
N GLY A 97 9.89 7.32 -12.40
CA GLY A 97 8.63 7.97 -12.12
C GLY A 97 7.52 7.00 -11.69
N TRP A 98 6.44 7.58 -11.16
CA TRP A 98 5.26 6.83 -10.74
C TRP A 98 4.46 6.28 -11.93
N GLY A 99 3.91 5.07 -11.78
CA GLY A 99 3.16 4.33 -12.80
C GLY A 99 4.03 3.40 -13.64
N ILE A 100 5.36 3.53 -13.57
CA ILE A 100 6.33 2.67 -14.25
C ILE A 100 6.96 1.75 -13.22
N ILE A 101 7.04 0.45 -13.52
CA ILE A 101 7.61 -0.54 -12.60
C ILE A 101 9.13 -0.31 -12.53
N PRO A 102 9.68 0.03 -11.35
CA PRO A 102 11.11 0.27 -11.19
C PRO A 102 11.93 -1.02 -11.30
N GLN A 103 13.22 -0.88 -11.60
CA GLN A 103 14.15 -2.01 -11.62
C GLN A 103 14.34 -2.61 -10.21
N PRO A 104 14.60 -3.93 -10.07
CA PRO A 104 14.81 -4.56 -8.75
C PRO A 104 15.98 -3.98 -7.95
N SER A 105 16.96 -3.37 -8.63
CA SER A 105 18.11 -2.69 -8.02
C SER A 105 17.76 -1.34 -7.39
N ASP A 106 16.62 -0.73 -7.74
CA ASP A 106 16.16 0.51 -7.11
C ASP A 106 15.50 0.17 -5.77
N LYS A 107 16.28 0.38 -4.70
CA LYS A 107 15.90 0.12 -3.30
C LYS A 107 15.31 1.35 -2.61
N SER A 108 14.94 2.38 -3.36
CA SER A 108 14.33 3.58 -2.79
C SER A 108 12.93 3.29 -2.23
N PRO A 109 12.46 4.05 -1.22
CA PRO A 109 11.13 3.87 -0.67
C PRO A 109 10.02 4.01 -1.72
N GLY A 110 10.17 4.99 -2.63
CA GLY A 110 9.24 5.18 -3.74
C GLY A 110 9.19 3.97 -4.67
N ALA A 111 10.32 3.31 -4.91
CA ALA A 111 10.38 2.12 -5.75
C ALA A 111 9.66 0.93 -5.11
N SER A 112 9.84 0.71 -3.81
CA SER A 112 9.14 -0.36 -3.08
C SER A 112 7.63 -0.12 -3.04
N VAL A 113 7.18 1.12 -2.78
CA VAL A 113 5.76 1.49 -2.87
C VAL A 113 5.20 1.16 -4.25
N GLU A 114 5.98 1.44 -5.30
CA GLU A 114 5.51 1.29 -6.67
C GLU A 114 5.45 -0.18 -7.13
N ARG A 115 6.38 -1.02 -6.66
CA ARG A 115 6.33 -2.48 -6.86
C ARG A 115 5.18 -3.12 -6.08
N ILE A 116 4.92 -2.71 -4.83
CA ILE A 116 3.74 -3.16 -4.06
C ILE A 116 2.44 -2.87 -4.80
N ARG A 117 2.26 -1.65 -5.36
CA ARG A 117 1.08 -1.34 -6.18
C ARG A 117 0.99 -2.28 -7.39
N SER A 118 2.10 -2.51 -8.09
CA SER A 118 2.15 -3.40 -9.25
C SER A 118 1.72 -4.82 -8.89
N TYR A 119 2.23 -5.38 -7.79
CA TYR A 119 1.83 -6.70 -7.31
C TYR A 119 0.35 -6.75 -6.97
N ARG A 120 -0.17 -5.74 -6.26
CA ARG A 120 -1.61 -5.62 -5.98
C ARG A 120 -2.42 -5.67 -7.27
N ASN A 121 -2.04 -4.88 -8.28
CA ASN A 121 -2.77 -4.84 -9.56
C ASN A 121 -2.75 -6.20 -10.28
N ARG A 122 -1.62 -6.91 -10.27
CA ARG A 122 -1.49 -8.24 -10.88
C ARG A 122 -2.30 -9.30 -10.14
N ILE A 123 -2.24 -9.29 -8.81
CA ILE A 123 -2.93 -10.26 -7.94
C ILE A 123 -4.46 -10.03 -8.00
N SER A 124 -4.92 -8.78 -7.90
CA SER A 124 -6.35 -8.45 -7.86
C SER A 124 -7.01 -8.34 -9.24
N GLY A 125 -6.30 -7.88 -10.27
CA GLY A 125 -6.88 -7.51 -11.57
C GLY A 125 -6.57 -8.45 -12.73
N HIS A 126 -5.55 -9.31 -12.62
CA HIS A 126 -5.06 -10.13 -13.73
C HIS A 126 -4.98 -11.62 -13.41
N SER A 127 -5.79 -12.10 -12.46
CA SER A 127 -6.00 -13.53 -12.22
C SER A 127 -7.48 -13.87 -12.51
N PRO A 128 -7.85 -14.09 -13.79
CA PRO A 128 -9.25 -14.29 -14.20
C PRO A 128 -9.98 -15.38 -13.42
N ASP A 129 -9.22 -16.41 -12.98
CA ASP A 129 -9.74 -17.54 -12.20
C ASP A 129 -9.31 -17.50 -10.72
N ALA A 130 -8.66 -16.43 -10.25
CA ALA A 130 -7.97 -16.38 -8.95
C ALA A 130 -6.98 -17.55 -8.73
N LYS A 131 -6.54 -18.21 -9.81
CA LYS A 131 -5.61 -19.34 -9.80
C LYS A 131 -4.18 -18.81 -9.77
N ILE A 132 -3.60 -18.80 -8.58
CA ILE A 132 -2.16 -18.59 -8.38
C ILE A 132 -1.55 -19.94 -8.00
N ASN A 133 -0.72 -20.49 -8.90
CA ASN A 133 0.01 -21.74 -8.64
C ASN A 133 1.07 -21.53 -7.53
N SER A 134 1.63 -22.63 -7.02
CA SER A 134 2.58 -22.56 -5.91
C SER A 134 3.84 -21.78 -6.26
N GLN A 135 4.37 -21.91 -7.49
CA GLN A 135 5.57 -21.17 -7.91
C GLN A 135 5.33 -19.65 -7.88
N HIS A 136 4.28 -19.18 -8.57
CA HIS A 136 3.93 -17.76 -8.57
C HIS A 136 3.58 -17.24 -7.18
N PHE A 137 2.97 -18.08 -6.33
CA PHE A 137 2.73 -17.71 -4.94
C PHE A 137 4.03 -17.44 -4.20
N GLU A 138 5.00 -18.35 -4.28
CA GLU A 138 6.31 -18.19 -3.66
C GLU A 138 7.05 -16.97 -4.20
N ASP A 139 7.00 -16.74 -5.53
CA ASP A 139 7.59 -15.58 -6.17
C ASP A 139 6.97 -14.26 -5.65
N TYR A 140 5.64 -14.15 -5.64
CA TYR A 140 4.97 -12.96 -5.10
C TYR A 140 5.26 -12.77 -3.62
N TRP A 141 5.30 -13.85 -2.85
CA TRP A 141 5.57 -13.78 -1.42
C TRP A 141 6.97 -13.26 -1.13
N GLN A 142 7.98 -13.80 -1.83
CA GLN A 142 9.37 -13.36 -1.69
C GLN A 142 9.53 -11.91 -2.15
N ASN A 143 8.94 -11.54 -3.29
CA ASN A 143 8.96 -10.17 -3.77
C ASN A 143 8.34 -9.19 -2.76
N LEU A 144 7.17 -9.51 -2.19
CA LEU A 144 6.54 -8.67 -1.16
C LEU A 144 7.43 -8.54 0.08
N LYS A 145 8.07 -9.63 0.50
CA LYS A 145 9.00 -9.62 1.63
C LYS A 145 10.19 -8.69 1.37
N ASP A 146 10.75 -8.73 0.17
CA ASP A 146 11.89 -7.88 -0.21
C ASP A 146 11.48 -6.40 -0.21
N GLU A 147 10.30 -6.05 -0.76
CA GLU A 147 9.82 -4.66 -0.69
C GLU A 147 9.58 -4.17 0.74
N LEU A 148 9.03 -5.04 1.59
CA LEU A 148 8.82 -4.71 2.99
C LEU A 148 10.13 -4.54 3.74
N HIS A 149 11.15 -5.33 3.39
CA HIS A 149 12.49 -5.20 3.96
C HIS A 149 13.14 -3.87 3.56
N ASP A 150 13.04 -3.48 2.30
CA ASP A 150 13.56 -2.19 1.82
C ASP A 150 12.87 -1.02 2.56
N ILE A 151 11.56 -1.11 2.83
CA ILE A 151 10.82 -0.13 3.65
C ILE A 151 11.26 -0.16 5.13
N GLU A 152 11.50 -1.34 5.69
CA GLU A 152 11.96 -1.53 7.07
C GLU A 152 13.31 -0.87 7.36
N VAL A 153 14.24 -0.95 6.41
CA VAL A 153 15.55 -0.30 6.48
C VAL A 153 15.39 1.22 6.65
N VAL A 154 14.44 1.83 5.94
CA VAL A 154 14.14 3.27 6.04
C VAL A 154 13.69 3.66 7.45
N PHE A 155 12.95 2.76 8.12
CA PHE A 155 12.43 3.01 9.46
C PHE A 155 13.33 2.51 10.59
N ASN A 156 14.49 1.93 10.28
CA ASN A 156 15.32 1.21 11.24
C ASN A 156 14.48 0.21 12.07
N SER A 157 13.66 -0.58 11.39
CA SER A 157 12.67 -1.50 11.98
C SER A 157 12.79 -2.90 11.36
N GLN A 158 12.21 -3.92 11.99
CA GLN A 158 12.16 -5.30 11.46
C GLN A 158 10.79 -5.95 11.74
N VAL A 159 9.71 -5.19 11.55
CA VAL A 159 8.34 -5.58 11.94
C VAL A 159 7.58 -6.29 10.81
N TYR A 160 7.56 -5.72 9.61
CA TYR A 160 6.70 -6.11 8.50
C TYR A 160 7.12 -7.42 7.82
N SER A 161 8.39 -7.61 7.49
CA SER A 161 8.88 -8.87 6.89
C SER A 161 8.69 -10.04 7.87
N THR A 162 8.92 -9.79 9.16
CA THR A 162 8.67 -10.75 10.24
C THR A 162 7.19 -11.11 10.35
N GLU A 163 6.30 -10.11 10.29
CA GLU A 163 4.85 -10.31 10.34
C GLU A 163 4.35 -11.09 9.12
N LEU A 164 4.85 -10.74 7.92
CA LEU A 164 4.54 -11.47 6.70
C LEU A 164 4.93 -12.95 6.86
N GLU A 165 6.16 -13.25 7.27
CA GLU A 165 6.58 -14.64 7.46
C GLU A 165 5.77 -15.40 8.51
N LYS A 166 5.33 -14.74 9.59
CA LYS A 166 4.41 -15.33 10.57
C LYS A 166 3.07 -15.68 9.92
N GLN A 167 2.50 -14.77 9.12
CA GLN A 167 1.27 -15.03 8.38
C GLN A 167 1.42 -16.21 7.41
N LYS A 168 2.57 -16.34 6.74
CA LYS A 168 2.83 -17.48 5.83
C LYS A 168 2.68 -18.81 6.54
N ARG A 169 3.25 -18.91 7.76
CA ARG A 169 3.28 -20.12 8.59
C ARG A 169 1.94 -20.44 9.25
N GLN A 170 1.23 -19.44 9.78
CA GLN A 170 -0.05 -19.66 10.48
C GLN A 170 -1.14 -20.24 9.59
N VAL A 171 -1.11 -19.95 8.29
CA VAL A 171 -2.06 -20.56 7.36
C VAL A 171 -1.75 -22.05 7.14
N ILE A 172 -0.49 -22.47 7.17
CA ILE A 172 -0.10 -23.88 7.00
C ILE A 172 -0.57 -24.73 8.19
N SER A 173 -0.54 -24.21 9.42
CA SER A 173 -0.94 -24.96 10.62
C SER A 173 -2.44 -25.24 10.72
N ILE A 174 -3.30 -24.42 10.10
CA ILE A 174 -4.76 -24.64 10.11
C ILE A 174 -5.14 -25.82 9.19
N PHE A 175 -4.38 -26.08 8.13
CA PHE A 175 -4.68 -27.15 7.16
C PHE A 175 -4.00 -28.48 7.48
N ASN A 176 -2.92 -28.49 8.26
CA ASN A 176 -2.29 -29.75 8.71
C ASN A 176 -2.98 -30.36 9.96
N ALA A 177 -4.02 -29.70 10.48
CA ALA A 177 -4.81 -30.14 11.64
C ALA A 177 -6.24 -30.59 11.26
N CYS A 178 -6.55 -30.68 9.97
CA CYS A 178 -7.77 -31.28 9.40
C CYS A 178 -7.38 -32.49 8.55
#